data_AF-A0A378AA99-F1
#
_entry.id   AF-A0A378AA99-F1
#
_cell.length_a   1.000
_cell.length_b   1.000
_cell.length_c   1.000
_cell.angle_alpha   90.00
_cell.angle_beta   90.00
_cell.angle_gamma   90.00
#
_symmetry.space_group_name_H-M   'P 1'
#
loop_
_entity.id
_entity.type
_entity.pdbx_description
1 polymer ?
#
loop_
_entity_poly.entity_id
_entity_poly.type
_entity_poly.pdbx_seq_one_letter_code
_entity_poly.pdbx_strand_id
1 'polypeptide(L)' 'MFYLDIQANLDSLPMRKALKELADITRSMKVLGCYPSENVVPVDPV' A
#
# COMPACT_ATOMS: atom_id res chain seq x y z
N MET A 1 -2.70 -1.80 -17.51
CA MET A 1 -1.63 -1.77 -16.49
C MET A 1 -1.88 -0.53 -15.65
N PHE A 2 -1.87 -0.66 -14.32
CA PHE A 2 -2.17 0.44 -13.41
C PHE A 2 -0.96 0.73 -12.53
N TYR A 3 -0.75 2.00 -12.23
CA TYR A 3 0.21 2.46 -11.22
C TYR A 3 -0.58 3.02 -10.05
N LEU A 4 -0.27 2.55 -8.86
CA LEU A 4 -0.95 2.92 -7.63
C LEU A 4 0.10 3.45 -6.65
N ASP A 5 -0.21 4.57 -6.02
CA ASP A 5 0.46 5.02 -4.80
C ASP A 5 -0.51 4.83 -3.63
N ILE A 6 -0.04 4.22 -2.56
CA ILE A 6 -0.89 3.77 -1.44
C ILE A 6 -0.21 4.19 -0.14
N GLN A 7 -0.94 4.92 0.70
CA GLN A 7 -0.50 5.24 2.07
C GLN A 7 -0.68 4.02 2.98
N ALA A 8 0.26 3.08 2.87
CA ALA A 8 0.35 1.96 3.80
C ALA A 8 1.77 1.38 3.79
N ASN A 9 2.23 0.92 4.95
CA ASN A 9 3.44 0.13 5.03
C ASN A 9 3.15 -1.33 4.62
N LEU A 10 4.07 -1.96 3.89
CA LEU A 10 3.95 -3.35 3.43
C LEU A 10 3.83 -4.37 4.57
N ASP A 11 4.39 -4.09 5.73
CA ASP A 11 4.35 -4.97 6.91
C ASP A 11 3.02 -4.86 7.66
N SER A 12 2.21 -3.83 7.36
CA SER A 12 0.89 -3.68 7.97
C SER A 12 -0.02 -4.84 7.59
N LEU A 13 -0.78 -5.35 8.58
CA LEU A 13 -1.71 -6.44 8.36
C LEU A 13 -2.76 -6.15 7.26
N PRO A 14 -3.37 -4.94 7.21
CA PRO A 14 -4.32 -4.60 6.15
C PRO A 14 -3.69 -4.63 4.77
N MET A 15 -2.46 -4.11 4.61
CA MET A 15 -1.79 -4.06 3.31
C MET A 15 -1.42 -5.46 2.80
N ARG A 16 -0.92 -6.34 3.69
CA ARG A 16 -0.63 -7.74 3.32
C ARG A 16 -1.89 -8.48 2.86
N LYS A 17 -3.03 -8.26 3.53
CA LYS A 17 -4.31 -8.85 3.14
C LYS A 17 -4.75 -8.34 1.76
N ALA A 18 -4.71 -7.02 1.54
CA ALA A 18 -5.08 -6.42 0.25
C ALA A 18 -4.20 -6.89 -0.91
N LEU A 19 -2.87 -6.99 -0.70
CA LEU A 19 -1.95 -7.50 -1.72
C LEU A 19 -2.24 -8.96 -2.10
N LYS A 20 -2.64 -9.79 -1.13
CA LYS A 20 -3.04 -11.18 -1.38
C LYS A 20 -4.30 -11.24 -2.23
N GLU A 21 -5.33 -10.47 -1.87
CA GLU A 21 -6.59 -10.40 -2.64
C GLU A 21 -6.36 -9.85 -4.06
N LEU A 22 -5.47 -8.85 -4.22
CA LEU A 22 -5.07 -8.33 -5.53
C LEU A 22 -4.34 -9.38 -6.39
N ALA A 23 -3.51 -10.22 -5.77
CA ALA A 23 -2.81 -11.28 -6.49
C ALA A 23 -3.80 -12.32 -7.08
N ASP A 24 -4.94 -12.55 -6.43
CA ASP A 24 -5.96 -13.51 -6.91
C ASP A 24 -6.74 -13.01 -8.14
N ILE A 25 -6.83 -11.68 -8.34
CA ILE A 25 -7.60 -11.08 -9.45
C ILE A 25 -6.74 -10.43 -10.53
N THR A 26 -5.41 -10.40 -10.39
CA THR A 26 -4.50 -9.80 -11.36
C THR A 26 -3.58 -10.84 -11.98
N ARG A 27 -3.22 -10.66 -13.26
CA ARG A 27 -2.26 -11.55 -13.95
C ARG A 27 -0.85 -11.46 -13.36
N SER A 28 -0.46 -10.26 -12.94
CA SER A 28 0.85 -9.96 -12.37
C SER A 28 0.79 -8.63 -11.61
N MET A 29 1.47 -8.56 -10.48
CA MET A 29 1.63 -7.34 -9.68
C MET A 29 3.08 -7.22 -9.23
N LYS A 30 3.61 -5.99 -9.21
CA LYS A 30 4.95 -5.70 -8.73
C LYS A 30 4.92 -4.48 -7.81
N VAL A 31 5.57 -4.62 -6.67
CA VAL A 31 5.86 -3.48 -5.77
C VAL A 31 7.12 -2.79 -6.27
N LEU A 32 7.03 -1.49 -6.54
CA LEU A 32 8.15 -0.69 -7.06
C LEU A 32 8.94 0.01 -5.96
N GLY A 33 8.36 0.16 -4.78
CA GLY A 33 9.00 0.76 -3.61
C GLY A 33 8.04 0.80 -2.42
N CYS A 34 8.61 0.95 -1.23
CA CYS A 34 7.90 1.27 0.01
C CYS A 34 8.83 2.17 0.82
N TYR A 35 8.53 3.47 0.80
CA TYR A 35 9.36 4.51 1.39
C TYR A 35 8.53 5.38 2.34
N PRO A 36 9.17 6.03 3.33
CA PRO A 36 8.49 7.00 4.18
C PRO A 36 7.81 8.09 3.34
N SER A 37 6.60 8.46 3.71
CA SER A 37 5.92 9.60 3.08
C SER A 37 6.55 10.90 3.57
N GLU A 38 6.83 11.83 2.66
CA GLU A 38 7.22 13.19 3.04
C GLU A 38 6.02 14.00 3.56
N ASN A 39 4.80 13.55 3.26
CA ASN A 39 3.58 14.22 3.71
C ASN A 39 3.29 13.83 5.16
N VAL A 40 3.34 14.82 6.06
CA VAL A 40 2.79 14.69 7.41
C VAL A 40 1.28 14.56 7.29
N VAL A 41 0.76 13.36 7.57
CA VAL A 41 -0.69 13.15 7.63
C VAL A 41 -1.21 13.88 8.87
N PRO A 42 -2.22 14.75 8.76
CA PRO A 42 -2.82 15.38 9.92
C PRO A 42 -3.31 14.30 10.89
N VAL A 43 -2.80 14.33 12.13
CA VAL A 43 -3.38 13.55 13.21
C VAL A 43 -4.45 14.41 13.88
N ASP A 44 -5.65 13.85 14.05
CA ASP A 44 -6.66 14.52 14.87
C ASP A 44 -6.08 14.66 16.29
N PRO A 45 -6.07 15.88 16.88
CA PRO A 45 -5.60 16.07 18.23
C PRO A 45 -6.48 15.29 19.21
N VAL A 46 -5.83 14.60 20.15
CA VAL A 46 -6.46 13.84 21.24
C VAL A 46 -7.02 14.77 22.30
#